data_AF-A0A6H0S0Q8-F1
#
_entry.id   AF-A0A6H0S0Q8-F1
#
_cell.length_a   1.000
_cell.length_b   1.000
_cell.length_c   1.000
_cell.angle_alpha   90.00
_cell.angle_beta   90.00
_cell.angle_gamma   90.00
#
_symmetry.space_group_name_H-M   'P 1'
#
loop_
_entity.id
_entity.type
_entity.pdbx_description
1 polymer ?
#
loop_
_entity_poly.entity_id
_entity_poly.type
_entity_poly.pdbx_seq_one_letter_code
_entity_poly.pdbx_strand_id
1 'polypeptide(L)'
;MPTTRPRHFVTETDDLAEALDRAAERWPGLSRPQLLVRLALQGDRAAVEAREARRDRRLAAIAELSGSMSGVYGPGYLSDLREDWPS
;
A
#
# COMPACT_ATOMS: atom_id res chain seq x y z
N MET A 1 -17.58 7.45 -32.45
CA MET A 1 -17.19 6.38 -31.50
C MET A 1 -17.13 6.95 -30.09
N PRO A 2 -18.19 6.81 -29.27
CA PRO A 2 -18.09 7.06 -27.84
C PRO A 2 -17.30 5.91 -27.20
N THR A 3 -16.19 6.21 -26.55
CA THR A 3 -15.45 5.25 -25.72
C THR A 3 -16.27 4.97 -24.46
N THR A 4 -16.40 3.71 -24.03
CA THR A 4 -17.15 3.33 -22.80
C THR A 4 -16.59 3.95 -21.53
N ARG A 5 -15.29 4.32 -21.53
CA ARG A 5 -14.64 4.95 -20.38
C ARG A 5 -14.69 6.48 -20.48
N PRO A 6 -14.81 7.18 -19.32
CA PRO A 6 -14.76 8.63 -19.28
C PRO A 6 -13.43 9.16 -19.81
N ARG A 7 -13.47 10.36 -20.40
CA ARG A 7 -12.27 11.10 -20.76
C ARG A 7 -11.78 11.87 -19.54
N HIS A 8 -10.48 11.81 -19.29
CA HIS A 8 -9.83 12.60 -18.24
C HIS A 8 -9.05 13.73 -18.93
N PHE A 9 -9.43 14.98 -18.63
CA PHE A 9 -8.69 16.16 -19.05
C PHE A 9 -7.74 16.56 -17.92
N VAL A 10 -6.47 16.69 -18.24
CA VAL A 10 -5.42 17.06 -17.29
C VAL A 10 -4.69 18.27 -17.86
N THR A 11 -4.57 19.31 -17.04
CA THR A 11 -3.69 20.45 -17.32
C THR A 11 -2.33 20.15 -16.70
N GLU A 12 -1.26 20.26 -17.48
CA GLU A 12 0.09 20.08 -16.94
C GLU A 12 0.44 21.25 -16.01
N THR A 13 0.81 20.91 -14.77
CA THR A 13 1.50 21.79 -13.85
C THR A 13 3.00 21.68 -14.08
N ASP A 14 3.79 22.60 -13.52
CA ASP A 14 5.26 22.54 -13.61
C ASP A 14 5.82 21.22 -13.05
N ASP A 15 5.30 20.77 -11.90
CA ASP A 15 5.68 19.48 -11.30
C ASP A 15 5.34 18.28 -12.21
N LEU A 16 4.16 18.31 -12.85
CA LEU A 16 3.78 17.24 -13.78
C LEU A 16 4.66 17.29 -15.03
N ALA A 17 5.02 18.48 -15.50
CA ALA A 17 5.86 18.63 -16.66
C ALA A 17 7.25 18.03 -16.43
N GLU A 18 7.87 18.34 -15.28
CA GLU A 18 9.17 17.81 -14.88
C GLU A 18 9.13 16.29 -14.66
N ALA A 19 8.04 15.78 -14.08
CA ALA A 19 7.84 14.33 -13.92
C ALA A 19 7.74 13.61 -15.27
N LEU A 20 7.06 14.20 -16.25
CA LEU A 20 6.94 13.66 -17.60
C LEU A 20 8.28 13.73 -18.36
N ASP A 21 9.09 14.75 -18.13
CA ASP A 21 10.42 14.86 -18.75
C ASP A 21 11.36 13.74 -18.25
N ARG A 22 11.43 13.52 -16.93
CA ARG A 22 12.13 12.37 -16.36
C ARG A 22 11.59 11.03 -16.86
N ALA A 23 10.27 10.94 -17.06
CA ALA A 23 9.65 9.73 -17.60
C ALA A 23 10.02 9.50 -19.07
N ALA A 24 10.21 10.57 -19.86
CA ALA A 24 10.64 10.48 -21.25
C ALA A 24 12.09 9.97 -21.37
N GLU A 25 12.98 10.35 -20.45
CA GLU A 25 14.33 9.78 -20.35
C GLU A 25 14.29 8.27 -20.10
N ARG A 26 13.39 7.82 -19.21
CA ARG A 26 13.24 6.40 -18.87
C ARG A 26 12.53 5.58 -19.96
N TRP A 27 11.61 6.20 -20.70
CA TRP A 27 10.82 5.56 -21.75
C TRP A 27 10.84 6.41 -23.03
N PRO A 28 11.96 6.40 -23.76
CA PRO A 28 12.11 7.19 -24.97
C PRO A 28 11.09 6.77 -26.04
N GLY A 29 10.56 7.75 -26.77
CA GLY A 29 9.61 7.54 -27.87
C GLY A 29 8.14 7.47 -27.47
N LEU A 30 7.81 7.56 -26.18
CA LEU A 30 6.42 7.71 -25.74
C LEU A 30 6.00 9.18 -25.74
N SER A 31 4.77 9.44 -26.17
CA SER A 31 4.13 10.76 -26.05
C SER A 31 3.79 11.09 -24.60
N ARG A 32 3.65 12.38 -24.26
CA ARG A 32 3.28 12.83 -22.90
C ARG A 32 2.02 12.15 -22.34
N PRO A 33 0.90 11.99 -23.09
CA PRO A 33 -0.26 11.27 -22.57
C PRO A 33 0.02 9.79 -22.29
N GLN A 34 0.86 9.13 -23.10
CA GLN A 34 1.25 7.73 -22.85
C GLN A 34 2.12 7.62 -21.60
N LEU A 35 3.03 8.57 -21.38
CA LEU A 35 3.83 8.66 -20.16
C LEU A 35 2.94 8.90 -18.93
N LEU A 36 1.96 9.80 -19.03
CA LEU A 36 1.00 10.04 -17.95
C LEU A 36 0.24 8.77 -17.55
N VAL A 37 -0.29 8.04 -18.53
CA VAL A 37 -0.96 6.74 -18.29
C VAL A 37 -0.01 5.75 -17.64
N ARG A 38 1.23 5.65 -18.14
CA ARG A 38 2.23 4.72 -17.61
C ARG A 38 2.61 5.03 -16.17
N LEU A 39 2.84 6.30 -15.86
CA LEU A 39 3.14 6.78 -14.51
C LEU A 39 1.98 6.50 -13.55
N ALA A 40 0.73 6.78 -13.95
CA ALA A 40 -0.44 6.51 -13.13
C ALA A 40 -0.56 5.01 -12.78
N LEU A 41 -0.41 4.12 -13.76
CA LEU A 41 -0.46 2.68 -13.54
C LEU A 41 0.72 2.16 -12.72
N GLN A 42 1.90 2.76 -12.86
CA GLN A 42 3.05 2.41 -12.04
C GLN A 42 2.86 2.86 -10.58
N GLY A 43 2.29 4.04 -10.37
CA GLY A 43 1.93 4.56 -9.05
C GLY A 43 0.92 3.68 -8.33
N ASP A 44 -0.10 3.20 -9.03
CA ASP A 44 -1.09 2.24 -8.49
C ASP A 44 -0.41 0.95 -8.01
N ARG A 45 0.43 0.32 -8.85
CA ARG A 45 1.18 -0.89 -8.47
C ARG A 45 2.07 -0.66 -7.25
N ALA A 46 2.83 0.43 -7.25
CA ALA A 46 3.71 0.77 -6.12
C ALA A 46 2.91 0.99 -4.82
N ALA A 47 1.71 1.58 -4.91
CA ALA A 47 0.84 1.77 -3.75
C ALA A 47 0.29 0.44 -3.22
N VAL A 48 -0.11 -0.48 -4.10
CA VAL A 48 -0.55 -1.84 -3.74
C VAL A 48 0.59 -2.60 -3.06
N GLU A 49 1.77 -2.65 -3.67
CA GLU A 49 2.96 -3.32 -3.12
C GLU A 49 3.34 -2.75 -1.74
N ALA A 50 3.33 -1.43 -1.58
CA ALA A 50 3.62 -0.79 -0.30
C ALA A 50 2.60 -1.15 0.79
N ARG A 51 1.32 -1.31 0.42
CA ARG A 51 0.26 -1.74 1.34
C ARG A 51 0.45 -3.19 1.77
N GLU A 52 0.78 -4.07 0.83
CA GLU A 52 1.04 -5.48 1.12
C GLU A 52 2.28 -5.64 2.02
N ALA A 53 3.39 -4.98 1.68
CA ALA A 53 4.59 -4.98 2.51
C ALA A 53 4.32 -4.45 3.93
N ARG A 54 3.48 -3.42 4.08
CA ARG A 54 3.06 -2.93 5.41
C ARG A 54 2.24 -3.96 6.18
N ARG A 55 1.30 -4.63 5.51
CA ARG A 55 0.50 -5.70 6.11
C ARG A 55 1.38 -6.85 6.57
N ASP A 56 2.30 -7.29 5.74
CA ASP A 56 3.15 -8.44 6.02
C ASP A 56 4.14 -8.13 7.16
N ARG A 57 4.73 -6.93 7.21
CA ARG A 57 5.50 -6.47 8.37
C ARG A 57 4.69 -6.47 9.66
N ARG A 58 3.43 -6.01 9.61
CA ARG A 58 2.55 -6.03 10.78
C ARG A 58 2.26 -7.46 11.24
N LEU A 59 1.99 -8.38 10.31
CA LEU A 59 1.73 -9.78 10.64
C LEU A 59 2.98 -10.47 11.19
N ALA A 60 4.16 -10.18 10.64
CA ALA A 60 5.43 -10.69 11.15
C ALA A 60 5.69 -10.23 12.59
N ALA A 61 5.47 -8.95 12.89
CA ALA A 61 5.62 -8.43 14.25
C ALA A 61 4.61 -9.07 15.24
N ILE A 62 3.37 -9.31 14.80
CA ILE A 62 2.37 -10.02 15.62
C ILE A 62 2.82 -11.47 15.87
N ALA A 63 3.29 -12.16 14.84
CA ALA A 63 3.74 -13.54 14.96
C ALA A 63 4.98 -13.68 15.88
N GLU A 64 5.91 -12.73 15.80
CA GLU A 64 7.10 -12.67 16.68
C GLU A 64 6.71 -12.46 18.15
N LEU A 65 5.77 -11.55 18.43
CA LEU A 65 5.30 -11.33 19.80
C LEU A 65 4.36 -12.44 20.29
N SER A 66 3.60 -13.06 19.38
CA SER A 66 2.64 -14.10 19.73
C SER A 66 3.36 -15.31 20.32
N GLY A 67 3.00 -15.68 21.55
CA GLY A 67 3.64 -16.80 22.25
C GLY A 67 5.00 -16.49 22.88
N SER A 68 5.56 -15.28 22.70
CA SER A 68 6.81 -14.86 23.39
C SER A 68 6.68 -14.87 24.92
N MET A 69 5.46 -14.74 25.44
CA MET A 69 5.13 -14.83 26.87
C MET A 69 4.41 -16.14 27.23
N SER A 70 4.43 -17.14 26.34
CA SER A 70 3.83 -18.45 26.63
C SER A 70 4.59 -19.12 27.78
N GLY A 71 3.86 -19.55 28.81
CA GLY A 71 4.43 -20.13 30.04
C GLY A 71 4.88 -19.11 31.10
N VAL A 72 4.81 -17.80 30.83
CA VAL A 72 5.03 -16.76 31.86
C VAL A 72 3.88 -16.73 32.86
N TYR A 73 2.67 -17.01 32.40
CA TYR A 73 1.48 -17.06 33.23
C TYR A 73 1.34 -18.45 33.87
N GLY A 74 1.07 -18.46 35.17
CA GLY A 74 0.88 -19.71 35.93
C GLY A 74 -0.35 -20.49 35.47
N PRO A 75 -0.44 -21.78 35.83
CA PRO A 75 -1.65 -22.58 35.60
C PRO A 75 -2.87 -21.88 36.20
N GLY A 76 -3.99 -21.84 35.46
CA GLY A 76 -5.25 -21.25 35.95
C GLY A 76 -5.39 -19.74 35.81
N TYR A 77 -4.29 -19.00 35.55
CA TYR A 77 -4.28 -17.52 35.49
C TYR A 77 -5.37 -16.91 34.60
N LEU A 78 -5.63 -17.52 33.43
CA LEU A 78 -6.62 -17.02 32.49
C LEU A 78 -8.07 -17.28 32.94
N SER A 79 -8.29 -18.31 33.76
CA SER A 79 -9.59 -18.56 34.40
C SER A 79 -9.85 -17.53 35.49
N ASP A 80 -8.87 -17.31 36.37
CA ASP A 80 -8.95 -16.32 37.46
C ASP A 80 -9.22 -14.91 36.91
N LEU A 81 -8.49 -14.52 35.85
CA LEU A 81 -8.67 -13.21 35.19
C LEU A 81 -10.07 -13.03 34.58
N ARG A 82 -10.73 -14.12 34.14
CA ARG A 82 -12.06 -14.06 33.55
C ARG A 82 -13.16 -13.95 34.60
N GLU A 83 -12.94 -14.47 35.81
CA GLU A 83 -13.89 -14.32 36.93
C GLU A 83 -13.95 -12.87 37.43
N ASP A 84 -12.85 -12.12 37.32
CA ASP A 84 -12.76 -10.72 37.75
C ASP A 84 -13.41 -9.71 36.78
N TRP A 85 -13.79 -10.13 35.56
CA TRP A 85 -14.42 -9.23 34.60
C TRP A 85 -15.95 -9.36 34.62
N PRO A 86 -16.70 -8.28 34.92
CA PRO A 86 -18.16 -8.33 34.84
C PRO A 86 -18.62 -8.53 33.39
N SER A 87 -19.58 -9.43 33.22
CA SER A 87 -20.23 -9.77 31.94
C SER A 87 -20.88 -8.58 31.24
#